data_AF-A0A1W6R6E5-F1
#
_entry.id   AF-A0A1W6R6E5-F1
#
_cell.length_a   1.000
_cell.length_b   1.000
_cell.length_c   1.000
_cell.angle_alpha   90.00
_cell.angle_beta   90.00
_cell.angle_gamma   90.00
#
_symmetry.space_group_name_H-M   'P 1'
#
loop_
_entity.id
_entity.type
_entity.pdbx_description
1 polymer ?
#
loop_
_entity_poly.entity_id
_entity_poly.type
_entity_poly.pdbx_seq_one_letter_code
_entity_poly.pdbx_strand_id
1 'polypeptide(L)'
;DFTLQIDMFFNVFFLLYFGLRFIAANDKLWFWLEVNSVVDFFTVPPVFVSVYLNRSWLGLRFLRALRLIQFSEILQFLNILKTSNSIKLVNLCSIFIGTWLTAAGFIHLVENSGDPWENFQNSQSLSYWECVYLLMVTMSTVGYGDVYAKTTLGRLFMVFFILGGLAMFASYVPEIIELIGNRKKYGGSYSAVNGRKHIVVCGHITLESVSNFLKDFLHKDRDDVNVEIVFLHNISPNLELEALFKRHFTQVEFYQGSVLNPHDLARVKIESADACLILANKYCPDPDAEDASNIMRVISIKN
;
A
#
# COMPACT_ATOMS: atom_id res chain seq x y z
N ASP A 1 -31.57 3.85 25.56
CA ASP A 1 -30.42 4.17 24.70
C ASP A 1 -30.44 3.43 23.37
N PHE A 2 -30.75 4.15 22.30
CA PHE A 2 -30.74 3.64 20.92
C PHE A 2 -29.37 3.04 20.53
N THR A 3 -28.27 3.61 21.04
CA THR A 3 -26.90 3.14 20.80
C THR A 3 -26.65 1.74 21.37
N LEU A 4 -27.17 1.44 22.57
CA LEU A 4 -27.03 0.13 23.20
C LEU A 4 -27.82 -0.95 22.46
N GLN A 5 -28.99 -0.59 21.91
CA GLN A 5 -29.80 -1.50 21.09
C GLN A 5 -29.09 -1.89 19.78
N ILE A 6 -28.46 -0.92 19.12
CA ILE A 6 -27.64 -1.18 17.93
C ILE A 6 -26.41 -2.03 18.29
N ASP A 7 -25.72 -1.70 19.39
CA ASP A 7 -24.56 -2.48 19.85
C ASP A 7 -24.97 -3.93 20.15
N MET A 8 -26.11 -4.15 20.81
CA MET A 8 -26.65 -5.49 21.05
C MET A 8 -26.87 -6.26 19.74
N PHE A 9 -27.47 -5.65 18.72
CA PHE A 9 -27.68 -6.29 17.42
C PHE A 9 -26.35 -6.78 16.81
N PHE A 10 -25.32 -5.93 16.79
CA PHE A 10 -24.00 -6.33 16.30
C PHE A 10 -23.39 -7.47 17.12
N ASN A 11 -23.50 -7.45 18.45
CA ASN A 11 -22.92 -8.49 19.30
C ASN A 11 -23.68 -9.83 19.19
N VAL A 12 -24.99 -9.81 18.93
CA VAL A 12 -25.74 -11.03 18.58
C VAL A 12 -25.24 -11.62 17.26
N PHE A 13 -25.00 -10.79 16.25
CA PHE A 13 -24.38 -11.25 15.00
C PHE A 13 -22.99 -11.86 15.23
N PHE A 14 -22.13 -11.21 16.02
CA PHE A 14 -20.81 -11.74 16.36
C PHE A 14 -20.86 -13.03 17.18
N LEU A 15 -21.85 -13.17 18.08
CA LEU A 15 -22.06 -14.41 18.83
C LEU A 15 -22.41 -15.58 17.90
N LEU A 16 -23.30 -15.36 16.92
CA LEU A 16 -23.64 -16.38 15.93
C LEU A 16 -22.42 -16.72 15.05
N TYR A 17 -21.67 -15.71 14.61
CA TYR A 17 -20.45 -15.91 13.84
C TYR A 17 -19.38 -16.69 14.62
N PHE A 18 -19.19 -16.37 15.90
CA PHE A 18 -18.33 -17.13 16.81
C PHE A 18 -18.79 -18.59 16.92
N GLY A 19 -20.10 -18.83 17.09
CA GLY A 19 -20.67 -20.18 17.14
C GLY A 19 -20.44 -21.00 15.87
N LEU A 20 -20.60 -20.38 14.69
CA LEU A 20 -20.31 -21.04 13.40
C LEU A 20 -18.83 -21.41 13.27
N ARG A 21 -17.92 -20.50 13.63
CA ARG A 21 -16.48 -20.78 13.60
C ARG A 21 -16.09 -21.85 14.63
N PHE A 22 -16.68 -21.83 15.81
CA PHE A 22 -16.46 -22.86 16.82
C PHE A 22 -16.88 -24.23 16.31
N ILE A 23 -18.02 -24.36 15.64
CA ILE A 23 -18.48 -25.63 15.05
C ILE A 23 -17.54 -26.08 13.93
N ALA A 24 -17.13 -25.16 13.05
CA ALA A 24 -16.25 -25.44 11.91
C ALA A 24 -14.80 -25.78 12.30
N ALA A 25 -14.34 -25.41 13.49
CA ALA A 25 -12.97 -25.67 13.94
C ALA A 25 -12.72 -27.17 14.18
N ASN A 26 -11.60 -27.69 13.64
CA ASN A 26 -11.17 -29.08 13.84
C ASN A 26 -10.70 -29.32 15.28
N ASP A 27 -9.90 -28.41 15.83
CA ASP A 27 -9.43 -28.44 17.21
C ASP A 27 -10.14 -27.34 18.01
N LYS A 28 -10.97 -27.76 18.98
CA LYS A 28 -11.74 -26.84 19.82
C LYS A 28 -10.87 -26.08 20.80
N LEU A 29 -9.75 -26.66 21.27
CA LEU A 29 -8.90 -26.05 22.28
C LEU A 29 -8.02 -24.97 21.65
N TRP A 30 -7.48 -25.24 20.46
CA TRP A 30 -6.76 -24.24 19.68
C TRP A 30 -7.65 -23.05 19.33
N PHE A 31 -8.90 -23.31 18.93
CA PHE A 31 -9.86 -22.26 18.61
C PHE A 31 -10.08 -21.26 19.75
N TRP A 32 -10.12 -21.72 21.01
CA TRP A 32 -10.26 -20.81 22.17
C TRP A 32 -9.06 -19.90 22.38
N LEU A 33 -7.87 -20.32 21.95
CA LEU A 33 -6.62 -19.57 22.06
C LEU A 33 -6.35 -18.64 20.86
N GLU A 34 -7.14 -18.75 19.79
CA GLU A 34 -7.02 -17.84 18.65
C GLU A 34 -7.33 -16.39 19.06
N VAL A 35 -6.50 -15.45 18.62
CA VAL A 35 -6.66 -14.00 18.92
C VAL A 35 -8.07 -13.50 18.60
N ASN A 36 -8.68 -14.01 17.52
CA ASN A 36 -10.02 -13.62 17.10
C ASN A 36 -11.10 -14.09 18.09
N SER A 37 -10.95 -15.29 18.64
CA SER A 37 -11.85 -15.85 19.66
C SER A 37 -11.70 -15.12 20.99
N VAL A 38 -10.46 -14.76 21.35
CA VAL A 38 -10.16 -13.95 22.53
C VAL A 38 -10.82 -12.57 22.44
N VAL A 39 -10.78 -11.91 21.27
CA VAL A 39 -11.47 -10.63 21.05
C VAL A 39 -12.97 -10.76 21.24
N ASP A 40 -13.60 -11.81 20.69
CA ASP A 40 -15.03 -12.03 20.84
C ASP A 40 -15.40 -12.31 22.31
N PHE A 41 -14.58 -13.09 23.01
CA PHE A 41 -14.76 -13.40 24.43
C PHE A 41 -14.74 -12.17 25.34
N PHE A 42 -13.87 -11.18 25.07
CA PHE A 42 -13.81 -9.97 25.88
C PHE A 42 -14.79 -8.87 25.46
N THR A 43 -15.40 -8.97 24.28
CA THR A 43 -16.25 -7.90 23.73
C THR A 43 -17.74 -8.22 23.72
N VAL A 44 -18.11 -9.50 23.59
CA VAL A 44 -19.51 -9.93 23.45
C VAL A 44 -20.21 -10.10 24.81
N PRO A 45 -19.70 -10.88 25.78
CA PRO A 45 -20.36 -11.07 27.09
C PRO A 45 -20.62 -9.77 27.88
N PRO A 46 -19.68 -8.79 27.97
CA PRO A 46 -19.93 -7.56 28.72
C PRO A 46 -21.10 -6.73 28.18
N VAL A 47 -21.44 -6.86 26.89
CA VAL A 47 -22.58 -6.15 26.29
C VAL A 47 -23.90 -6.75 26.79
N PHE A 48 -24.00 -8.08 26.90
CA PHE A 48 -25.18 -8.72 27.49
C PHE A 48 -25.35 -8.35 28.97
N VAL A 49 -24.24 -8.30 29.72
CA VAL A 49 -24.24 -7.84 31.12
C VAL A 49 -24.66 -6.36 31.20
N SER A 50 -24.18 -5.52 30.29
CA SER A 50 -24.52 -4.10 30.22
C SER A 50 -26.01 -3.85 29.98
N VAL A 51 -26.63 -4.66 29.10
CA VAL A 51 -28.07 -4.64 28.87
C VAL A 51 -28.84 -5.14 30.09
N TYR A 52 -28.40 -6.25 30.71
CA TYR A 52 -29.03 -6.81 31.90
C TYR A 52 -29.02 -5.84 33.09
N LEU A 53 -27.90 -5.12 33.29
CA LEU A 53 -27.73 -4.15 34.38
C LEU A 53 -28.19 -2.73 34.03
N ASN A 54 -28.67 -2.48 32.80
CA ASN A 54 -29.01 -1.14 32.30
C ASN A 54 -27.90 -0.09 32.53
N ARG A 55 -26.63 -0.50 32.45
CA ARG A 55 -25.45 0.39 32.65
C ARG A 55 -24.40 0.11 31.58
N SER A 56 -23.94 1.16 30.89
CA SER A 56 -22.84 1.06 29.95
C SER A 56 -21.50 1.08 30.66
N TRP A 57 -20.60 0.18 30.28
CA TRP A 57 -19.20 0.18 30.67
C TRP A 57 -18.33 0.12 29.41
N LEU A 58 -17.41 1.08 29.27
CA LEU A 58 -16.48 1.14 28.14
C LEU A 58 -15.54 -0.07 28.13
N GLY A 59 -15.01 -0.44 29.30
CA GLY A 59 -14.20 -1.64 29.53
C GLY A 59 -13.20 -1.96 28.42
N LEU A 60 -13.21 -3.21 27.96
CA LEU A 60 -12.32 -3.73 26.92
C LEU A 60 -12.88 -3.63 25.49
N ARG A 61 -13.84 -2.71 25.24
CA ARG A 61 -14.45 -2.55 23.91
C ARG A 61 -13.43 -2.17 22.82
N PHE A 62 -12.30 -1.57 23.18
CA PHE A 62 -11.23 -1.23 22.24
C PHE A 62 -10.59 -2.46 21.57
N LEU A 63 -10.70 -3.65 22.17
CA LEU A 63 -10.23 -4.91 21.55
C LEU A 63 -10.94 -5.21 20.22
N ARG A 64 -12.11 -4.61 19.97
CA ARG A 64 -12.80 -4.70 18.67
C ARG A 64 -11.91 -4.20 17.51
N ALA A 65 -10.97 -3.29 17.77
CA ALA A 65 -10.03 -2.82 16.76
C ALA A 65 -9.09 -3.93 16.23
N LEU A 66 -8.80 -4.96 17.03
CA LEU A 66 -8.02 -6.12 16.57
C LEU A 66 -8.72 -6.92 15.47
N ARG A 67 -10.04 -6.81 15.32
CA ARG A 67 -10.76 -7.44 14.20
C ARG A 67 -10.32 -6.90 12.82
N LEU A 68 -9.66 -5.74 12.78
CA LEU A 68 -9.06 -5.22 11.55
C LEU A 68 -8.01 -6.18 10.96
N ILE A 69 -7.38 -7.04 11.77
CA ILE A 69 -6.40 -8.03 11.28
C ILE A 69 -7.02 -8.97 10.23
N GLN A 70 -8.29 -9.34 10.39
CA GLN A 70 -9.02 -10.18 9.43
C GLN A 70 -9.38 -9.47 8.13
N PHE A 71 -9.21 -8.14 8.04
CA PHE A 71 -9.64 -7.37 6.88
C PHE A 71 -8.98 -7.85 5.59
N SER A 72 -7.68 -8.16 5.63
CA SER A 72 -6.95 -8.70 4.47
C SER A 72 -7.51 -10.05 4.01
N GLU A 73 -7.84 -10.95 4.95
CA GLU A 73 -8.40 -12.28 4.64
C GLU A 73 -9.80 -12.16 4.03
N ILE A 74 -10.66 -11.30 4.60
CA ILE A 74 -12.01 -11.07 4.09
C ILE A 74 -11.95 -10.53 2.65
N LEU A 75 -11.06 -9.59 2.36
CA LEU A 75 -10.89 -9.05 1.00
C LEU A 75 -10.36 -10.09 0.00
N GLN A 76 -9.57 -11.06 0.46
CA GLN A 76 -9.13 -12.20 -0.35
C GLN A 76 -10.30 -13.15 -0.66
N PHE A 77 -11.13 -13.47 0.33
CA PHE A 77 -12.33 -14.29 0.12
C PHE A 77 -13.32 -13.64 -0.86
N LEU A 78 -13.39 -12.31 -0.88
CA LEU A 78 -14.20 -11.55 -1.83
C LEU A 78 -13.57 -11.40 -3.22
N ASN A 79 -12.41 -12.01 -3.50
CA ASN A 79 -11.65 -11.91 -4.76
C ASN A 79 -11.29 -10.45 -5.16
N ILE A 80 -11.21 -9.53 -4.19
CA ILE A 80 -10.83 -8.13 -4.41
C ILE A 80 -9.29 -8.03 -4.50
N LEU A 81 -8.59 -8.69 -3.59
CA LEU A 81 -7.13 -8.73 -3.56
C LEU A 81 -6.61 -9.94 -4.34
N LYS A 82 -5.95 -9.67 -5.48
CA LYS A 82 -5.45 -10.73 -6.39
C LYS A 82 -3.93 -10.80 -6.46
N THR A 83 -3.22 -9.71 -6.19
CA THR A 83 -1.76 -9.64 -6.30
C THR A 83 -1.11 -9.81 -4.93
N SER A 84 0.03 -10.50 -4.88
CA SER A 84 0.80 -10.70 -3.64
C SER A 84 1.17 -9.37 -2.97
N ASN A 85 1.57 -8.36 -3.76
CA ASN A 85 1.91 -7.03 -3.25
C ASN A 85 0.73 -6.33 -2.59
N SER A 86 -0.48 -6.40 -3.18
CA SER A 86 -1.67 -5.79 -2.59
C SER A 86 -2.13 -6.53 -1.33
N ILE A 87 -2.04 -7.86 -1.31
CA ILE A 87 -2.33 -8.66 -0.10
C ILE A 87 -1.39 -8.28 1.04
N LYS A 88 -0.08 -8.23 0.76
CA LYS A 88 0.94 -7.84 1.73
C LYS A 88 0.72 -6.42 2.26
N LEU A 89 0.43 -5.47 1.37
CA LEU A 89 0.15 -4.08 1.73
C LEU A 89 -1.06 -3.97 2.68
N VAL A 90 -2.20 -4.57 2.32
CA VAL A 90 -3.41 -4.51 3.15
C VAL A 90 -3.17 -5.21 4.49
N ASN A 91 -2.43 -6.32 4.50
CA ASN A 91 -2.09 -7.02 5.74
C ASN A 91 -1.26 -6.14 6.69
N LEU A 92 -0.17 -5.53 6.19
CA LEU A 92 0.69 -4.63 6.98
C LEU A 92 -0.09 -3.43 7.52
N CYS A 93 -0.90 -2.78 6.68
CA CYS A 93 -1.76 -1.67 7.13
C CYS A 93 -2.77 -2.11 8.20
N SER A 94 -3.38 -3.28 8.02
CA SER A 94 -4.39 -3.81 8.95
C SER A 94 -3.79 -4.13 10.32
N ILE A 95 -2.62 -4.77 10.35
CA ILE A 95 -1.90 -5.09 11.60
C ILE A 95 -1.43 -3.79 12.29
N PHE A 96 -0.87 -2.85 11.53
CA PHE A 96 -0.39 -1.57 12.05
C PHE A 96 -1.52 -0.76 12.69
N ILE A 97 -2.61 -0.53 11.95
CA ILE A 97 -3.76 0.26 12.43
C ILE A 97 -4.47 -0.49 13.58
N GLY A 98 -4.68 -1.80 13.44
CA GLY A 98 -5.31 -2.61 14.48
C GLY A 98 -4.56 -2.57 15.80
N THR A 99 -3.23 -2.70 15.77
CA THR A 99 -2.39 -2.65 16.98
C THR A 99 -2.36 -1.24 17.57
N TRP A 100 -2.19 -0.21 16.74
CA TRP A 100 -2.16 1.19 17.18
C TRP A 100 -3.46 1.59 17.88
N LEU A 101 -4.62 1.31 17.30
CA LEU A 101 -5.92 1.64 17.87
C LEU A 101 -6.23 0.85 19.16
N THR A 102 -5.78 -0.41 19.22
CA THR A 102 -5.94 -1.26 20.41
C THR A 102 -5.08 -0.76 21.56
N ALA A 103 -3.81 -0.45 21.28
CA ALA A 103 -2.91 0.14 22.26
C ALA A 103 -3.42 1.50 22.77
N ALA A 104 -3.98 2.33 21.88
CA ALA A 104 -4.57 3.62 22.25
C ALA A 104 -5.77 3.42 23.19
N GLY A 105 -6.59 2.40 22.94
CA GLY A 105 -7.70 2.07 23.82
C GLY A 105 -7.27 1.51 25.17
N PHE A 106 -6.17 0.75 25.21
CA PHE A 106 -5.61 0.26 26.46
C PHE A 106 -5.09 1.41 27.32
N ILE A 107 -4.25 2.30 26.78
CA ILE A 107 -3.75 3.45 27.56
C ILE A 107 -4.87 4.41 27.95
N HIS A 108 -5.88 4.59 27.08
CA HIS A 108 -7.09 5.36 27.40
C HIS A 108 -7.86 4.78 28.59
N LEU A 109 -8.01 3.45 28.66
CA LEU A 109 -8.67 2.79 29.79
C LEU A 109 -7.85 2.99 31.08
N VAL A 110 -6.54 2.79 31.01
CA VAL A 110 -5.63 2.87 32.16
C VAL A 110 -5.56 4.29 32.72
N GLU A 111 -5.32 5.29 31.88
CA GLU A 111 -5.18 6.69 32.33
C GLU A 111 -6.50 7.25 32.88
N ASN A 112 -7.64 6.96 32.24
CA ASN A 112 -8.94 7.44 32.72
C ASN A 112 -9.44 6.72 33.97
N SER A 113 -9.04 5.46 34.18
CA SER A 113 -9.44 4.72 35.40
C SER A 113 -8.59 5.15 36.60
N GLY A 114 -7.30 5.39 36.41
CA GLY A 114 -6.34 5.62 37.49
C GLY A 114 -5.80 4.32 38.09
N ASP A 115 -4.78 4.43 38.94
CA ASP A 115 -4.15 3.28 39.58
C ASP A 115 -4.97 2.83 40.82
N PRO A 116 -5.25 1.52 40.96
CA PRO A 116 -6.01 1.01 42.12
C PRO A 116 -5.32 1.25 43.47
N TRP A 117 -3.99 1.29 43.52
CA TRP A 117 -3.21 1.43 44.76
C TRP A 117 -3.22 2.86 45.31
N GLU A 118 -3.53 3.84 44.46
CA GLU A 118 -3.69 5.25 44.82
C GLU A 118 -5.19 5.61 44.98
N ASN A 119 -6.05 4.61 45.22
CA ASN A 119 -7.51 4.75 45.29
C ASN A 119 -8.10 5.49 44.08
N PHE A 120 -7.53 5.29 42.88
CA PHE A 120 -7.94 5.92 41.63
C PHE A 120 -7.85 7.46 41.60
N GLN A 121 -7.08 8.08 42.50
CA GLN A 121 -6.96 9.55 42.57
C GLN A 121 -6.10 10.15 41.46
N ASN A 122 -5.18 9.37 40.89
CA ASN A 122 -4.25 9.82 39.86
C ASN A 122 -4.79 9.66 38.42
N SER A 123 -6.10 9.55 38.26
CA SER A 123 -6.75 9.48 36.95
C SER A 123 -6.47 10.74 36.13
N GLN A 124 -6.16 10.57 34.86
CA GLN A 124 -6.00 11.64 33.89
C GLN A 124 -7.10 11.54 32.83
N SER A 125 -7.95 12.57 32.75
CA SER A 125 -9.00 12.64 31.74
C SER A 125 -8.39 12.88 30.36
N LEU A 126 -8.11 11.81 29.62
CA LEU A 126 -7.66 11.85 28.24
C LEU A 126 -8.77 11.34 27.33
N SER A 127 -9.02 12.06 26.25
CA SER A 127 -9.85 11.55 25.17
C SER A 127 -9.14 10.41 24.43
N TYR A 128 -9.92 9.51 23.83
CA TYR A 128 -9.37 8.42 23.02
C TYR A 128 -8.44 8.93 21.92
N TRP A 129 -8.77 10.06 21.30
CA TRP A 129 -7.98 10.64 20.22
C TRP A 129 -6.67 11.28 20.68
N GLU A 130 -6.61 11.83 21.90
CA GLU A 130 -5.35 12.27 22.51
C GLU A 130 -4.44 11.06 22.79
N CYS A 131 -5.00 9.91 23.18
CA CYS A 131 -4.24 8.68 23.32
C CYS A 131 -3.72 8.15 21.96
N VAL A 132 -4.54 8.21 20.91
CA VAL A 132 -4.12 7.87 19.54
C VAL A 132 -2.96 8.75 19.09
N TYR A 133 -3.05 10.06 19.33
CA TYR A 133 -1.99 11.03 19.06
C TYR A 133 -0.72 10.73 19.88
N LEU A 134 -0.84 10.52 21.19
CA LEU A 134 0.25 10.15 22.09
C LEU A 134 1.05 8.96 21.54
N LEU A 135 0.36 7.89 21.14
CA LEU A 135 1.03 6.69 20.63
C LEU A 135 1.68 6.92 19.27
N MET A 136 1.08 7.72 18.37
CA MET A 136 1.70 8.05 17.09
C MET A 136 2.99 8.85 17.27
N VAL A 137 2.97 9.87 18.13
CA VAL A 137 4.13 10.70 18.48
C VAL A 137 5.22 9.87 19.19
N THR A 138 4.82 8.89 19.99
CA THR A 138 5.75 7.99 20.68
C THR A 138 6.39 6.98 19.72
N MET A 139 5.60 6.28 18.89
CA MET A 139 6.12 5.27 17.93
C MET A 139 7.03 5.88 16.87
N SER A 140 6.76 7.12 16.47
CA SER A 140 7.61 7.89 15.54
C SER A 140 8.84 8.51 16.20
N THR A 141 9.07 8.26 17.50
CA THR A 141 10.20 8.77 18.29
C THR A 141 10.29 10.30 18.39
N VAL A 142 9.19 11.01 18.10
CA VAL A 142 9.14 12.47 18.18
C VAL A 142 9.07 12.95 19.63
N GLY A 143 8.13 12.42 20.40
CA GLY A 143 8.06 12.65 21.85
C GLY A 143 7.95 14.13 22.28
N TYR A 144 6.95 14.87 21.78
CA TYR A 144 6.75 16.28 22.14
C TYR A 144 6.61 16.54 23.65
N GLY A 145 6.02 15.61 24.39
CA GLY A 145 5.81 15.72 25.84
C GLY A 145 4.64 16.60 26.26
N ASP A 146 3.80 17.01 25.31
CA ASP A 146 2.54 17.74 25.51
C ASP A 146 1.47 16.84 26.14
N VAL A 147 1.34 15.61 25.66
CA VAL A 147 0.53 14.54 26.25
C VAL A 147 1.47 13.40 26.66
N TYR A 148 1.31 12.89 27.88
CA TYR A 148 2.08 11.76 28.41
C TYR A 148 1.28 11.01 29.48
N ALA A 149 1.65 9.74 29.72
CA ALA A 149 1.05 8.90 30.74
C ALA A 149 1.51 9.30 32.15
N LYS A 150 0.57 9.61 33.04
CA LYS A 150 0.86 9.96 34.44
C LYS A 150 0.74 8.77 35.37
N THR A 151 -0.15 7.83 35.07
CA THR A 151 -0.37 6.64 35.90
C THR A 151 0.83 5.71 35.85
N THR A 152 1.06 4.97 36.94
CA THR A 152 2.15 4.01 37.04
C THR A 152 1.91 2.82 36.11
N LEU A 153 0.66 2.32 36.02
CA LEU A 153 0.29 1.30 35.03
C LEU A 153 0.45 1.81 33.59
N GLY A 154 0.08 3.06 33.33
CA GLY A 154 0.22 3.67 32.00
C GLY A 154 1.68 3.79 31.60
N ARG A 155 2.56 4.25 32.50
CA ARG A 155 4.01 4.30 32.26
C ARG A 155 4.61 2.92 32.02
N LEU A 156 4.21 1.92 32.81
CA LEU A 156 4.65 0.53 32.61
C LEU A 156 4.26 0.02 31.22
N PHE A 157 3.02 0.26 30.80
CA PHE A 157 2.56 -0.07 29.46
C PHE A 157 3.37 0.65 28.38
N MET A 158 3.60 1.96 28.54
CA MET A 158 4.38 2.75 27.59
C MET A 158 5.81 2.21 27.41
N VAL A 159 6.46 1.72 28.47
CA VAL A 159 7.79 1.09 28.36
C VAL A 159 7.76 -0.14 27.43
N PHE A 160 6.81 -1.06 27.64
CA PHE A 160 6.68 -2.23 26.78
C PHE A 160 6.23 -1.87 25.36
N PHE A 161 5.33 -0.89 25.25
CA PHE A 161 4.83 -0.41 23.98
C PHE A 161 5.92 0.28 23.16
N ILE A 162 6.83 1.03 23.77
CA ILE A 162 7.97 1.64 23.06
C ILE A 162 8.87 0.55 22.47
N LEU A 163 9.17 -0.52 23.22
CA LEU A 163 10.00 -1.63 22.73
C LEU A 163 9.37 -2.33 21.51
N GLY A 164 8.08 -2.63 21.55
CA GLY A 164 7.39 -3.29 20.44
C GLY A 164 7.00 -2.34 19.29
N GLY A 165 6.46 -1.17 19.63
CA GLY A 165 5.94 -0.17 18.71
C GLY A 165 7.03 0.48 17.86
N LEU A 166 8.22 0.72 18.41
CA LEU A 166 9.35 1.24 17.63
C LEU A 166 9.84 0.23 16.60
N ALA A 167 9.95 -1.05 16.97
CA ALA A 167 10.32 -2.12 16.03
C ALA A 167 9.27 -2.29 14.92
N MET A 168 7.98 -2.23 15.28
CA MET A 168 6.88 -2.29 14.33
C MET A 168 6.90 -1.08 13.38
N PHE A 169 7.03 0.13 13.90
CA PHE A 169 7.05 1.36 13.10
C PHE A 169 8.24 1.38 12.14
N ALA A 170 9.44 1.07 12.63
CA ALA A 170 10.66 1.04 11.84
C ALA A 170 10.65 -0.01 10.72
N SER A 171 9.92 -1.12 10.90
CA SER A 171 9.83 -2.20 9.90
C SER A 171 8.69 -1.97 8.91
N TYR A 172 7.49 -1.65 9.41
CA TYR A 172 6.28 -1.64 8.59
C TYR A 172 6.15 -0.37 7.74
N VAL A 173 6.55 0.80 8.26
CA VAL A 173 6.38 2.05 7.51
C VAL A 173 7.21 2.07 6.22
N PRO A 174 8.52 1.73 6.22
CA PRO A 174 9.29 1.68 4.98
C PRO A 174 8.75 0.65 3.98
N GLU A 175 8.32 -0.51 4.46
CA GLU A 175 7.78 -1.57 3.60
C GLU A 175 6.45 -1.17 2.95
N ILE A 176 5.56 -0.51 3.70
CA ILE A 176 4.34 0.08 3.15
C ILE A 176 4.67 1.12 2.08
N ILE A 177 5.66 1.99 2.33
CA ILE A 177 6.10 3.00 1.35
C ILE A 177 6.66 2.35 0.08
N GLU A 178 7.45 1.29 0.20
CA GLU A 178 7.99 0.55 -0.94
C GLU A 178 6.88 -0.10 -1.78
N LEU A 179 5.91 -0.74 -1.12
CA LEU A 179 4.78 -1.39 -1.80
C LEU A 179 3.87 -0.38 -2.51
N ILE A 180 3.65 0.80 -1.92
CA ILE A 180 2.89 1.89 -2.55
C ILE A 180 3.71 2.57 -3.67
N GLY A 181 5.02 2.71 -3.45
CA GLY A 181 5.97 3.38 -4.34
C GLY A 181 6.33 2.59 -5.59
N ASN A 182 6.18 1.26 -5.57
CA ASN A 182 6.43 0.36 -6.70
C ASN A 182 5.45 0.50 -7.89
N ARG A 183 4.80 1.67 -8.04
CA ARG A 183 4.09 2.03 -9.25
C ARG A 183 5.10 2.31 -10.36
N LYS A 184 4.94 1.62 -11.51
CA LYS A 184 5.76 1.88 -12.70
C LYS A 184 5.62 3.35 -13.12
N LYS A 185 6.67 4.14 -12.91
CA LYS A 185 6.73 5.58 -13.24
C LYS A 185 6.40 5.87 -14.71
N TYR A 186 6.83 4.98 -15.61
CA TYR A 186 6.62 5.08 -17.06
C TYR A 186 5.50 4.15 -17.56
N GLY A 187 4.46 3.99 -16.75
CA GLY A 187 3.20 3.34 -17.15
C GLY A 187 2.34 4.24 -18.05
N GLY A 188 1.02 4.00 -18.06
CA GLY A 188 0.07 4.81 -18.84
C GLY A 188 0.14 4.56 -20.35
N SER A 189 -0.68 5.27 -21.12
CA SER A 189 -0.82 5.13 -22.59
C SER A 189 -0.61 6.45 -23.32
N TYR A 190 -0.01 6.39 -24.51
CA TYR A 190 0.18 7.53 -25.38
C TYR A 190 -1.14 8.15 -25.82
N SER A 191 -1.25 9.47 -25.67
CA SER A 191 -2.43 10.24 -26.04
C SER A 191 -2.21 10.99 -27.34
N ALA A 192 -2.40 10.28 -28.47
CA ALA A 192 -2.33 10.87 -29.81
C ALA A 192 -3.07 12.22 -29.90
N VAL A 193 -2.37 13.22 -30.41
CA VAL A 193 -2.87 14.58 -30.63
C VAL A 193 -3.36 14.69 -32.08
N ASN A 194 -4.58 15.19 -32.27
CA ASN A 194 -5.14 15.37 -33.62
C ASN A 194 -4.26 16.28 -34.48
N GLY A 195 -3.87 15.80 -35.66
CA GLY A 195 -3.04 16.55 -36.61
C GLY A 195 -1.52 16.44 -36.38
N ARG A 196 -1.09 15.74 -35.33
CA ARG A 196 0.32 15.38 -35.13
C ARG A 196 0.53 13.90 -35.42
N LYS A 197 1.58 13.61 -36.17
CA LYS A 197 2.04 12.23 -36.37
C LYS A 197 2.97 11.87 -35.22
N HIS A 198 3.03 10.60 -34.87
CA HIS A 198 4.01 10.10 -33.92
C HIS A 198 4.76 8.91 -34.49
N ILE A 199 5.97 8.71 -33.97
CA ILE A 199 6.86 7.63 -34.32
C ILE A 199 7.17 6.83 -33.07
N VAL A 200 7.14 5.51 -33.18
CA VAL A 200 7.52 4.63 -32.07
C VAL A 200 8.94 4.16 -32.25
N VAL A 201 9.81 4.43 -31.29
CA VAL A 201 11.21 3.99 -31.27
C VAL A 201 11.37 2.90 -30.23
N CYS A 202 11.91 1.75 -30.62
CA CYS A 202 12.15 0.62 -29.73
C CYS A 202 13.50 -0.03 -30.00
N GLY A 203 13.81 -1.09 -29.26
CA GLY A 203 15.04 -1.85 -29.41
C GLY A 203 16.11 -1.49 -28.38
N HIS A 204 17.36 -1.31 -28.81
CA HIS A 204 18.47 -0.91 -27.96
C HIS A 204 18.43 0.58 -27.64
N ILE A 205 17.81 0.92 -26.50
CA ILE A 205 17.60 2.29 -26.03
C ILE A 205 18.58 2.58 -24.88
N THR A 206 19.56 3.41 -25.17
CA THR A 206 20.62 3.88 -24.24
C THR A 206 20.82 5.38 -24.40
N LEU A 207 21.51 6.03 -23.46
CA LEU A 207 21.77 7.46 -23.56
C LEU A 207 22.46 7.83 -24.89
N GLU A 208 23.47 7.06 -25.30
CA GLU A 208 24.23 7.31 -26.51
C GLU A 208 23.37 7.14 -27.77
N SER A 209 22.66 6.02 -27.89
CA SER A 209 21.80 5.74 -29.05
C SER A 209 20.67 6.78 -29.18
N VAL A 210 20.01 7.11 -28.07
CA VAL A 210 18.93 8.12 -28.03
C VAL A 210 19.47 9.51 -28.31
N SER A 211 20.62 9.90 -27.74
CA SER A 211 21.21 11.22 -27.96
C SER A 211 21.60 11.41 -29.43
N ASN A 212 22.25 10.42 -30.04
CA ASN A 212 22.61 10.48 -31.46
C ASN A 212 21.37 10.52 -32.35
N PHE A 213 20.37 9.67 -32.06
CA PHE A 213 19.10 9.69 -32.78
C PHE A 213 18.38 11.03 -32.68
N LEU A 214 18.21 11.60 -31.48
CA LEU A 214 17.51 12.87 -31.28
C LEU A 214 18.27 14.03 -31.92
N LYS A 215 19.61 14.03 -31.88
CA LYS A 215 20.43 15.07 -32.50
C LYS A 215 20.24 15.14 -34.02
N ASP A 216 20.15 13.99 -34.66
CA ASP A 216 19.97 13.90 -36.11
C ASP A 216 18.50 14.07 -36.53
N PHE A 217 17.57 13.54 -35.73
CA PHE A 217 16.13 13.56 -36.04
C PHE A 217 15.50 14.93 -35.79
N LEU A 218 15.89 15.62 -34.72
CA LEU A 218 15.40 16.95 -34.33
C LEU A 218 16.38 18.07 -34.74
N HIS A 219 17.23 17.83 -35.73
CA HIS A 219 18.19 18.84 -36.19
C HIS A 219 17.48 20.06 -36.80
N LYS A 220 18.01 21.26 -36.55
CA LYS A 220 17.42 22.55 -37.00
C LYS A 220 17.35 22.70 -38.52
N ASP A 221 18.18 21.96 -39.24
CA ASP A 221 18.23 22.00 -40.71
C ASP A 221 17.11 21.17 -41.35
N ARG A 222 16.32 20.44 -40.55
CA ARG A 222 15.11 19.77 -41.03
C ARG A 222 13.94 20.74 -40.97
N ASP A 223 13.14 20.75 -42.03
CA ASP A 223 11.86 21.46 -42.07
C ASP A 223 10.99 21.04 -40.86
N ASP A 224 10.22 21.98 -40.28
CA ASP A 224 9.42 21.80 -39.06
C ASP A 224 8.68 20.45 -39.01
N VAL A 225 9.33 19.43 -38.45
CA VAL A 225 8.76 18.10 -38.29
C VAL A 225 7.88 18.14 -37.05
N ASN A 226 6.59 18.36 -37.25
CA ASN A 226 5.56 18.28 -36.21
C ASN A 226 5.25 16.81 -35.87
N VAL A 227 6.29 16.09 -35.41
CA VAL A 227 6.28 14.66 -35.12
C VAL A 227 6.72 14.43 -33.68
N GLU A 228 5.91 13.65 -32.95
CA GLU A 228 6.22 13.22 -31.59
C GLU A 228 6.94 11.87 -31.61
N ILE A 229 7.91 11.70 -30.71
CA ILE A 229 8.74 10.50 -30.61
C ILE A 229 8.37 9.76 -29.33
N VAL A 230 7.87 8.54 -29.48
CA VAL A 230 7.45 7.68 -28.39
C VAL A 230 8.45 6.54 -28.24
N PHE A 231 9.23 6.53 -27.16
CA PHE A 231 10.15 5.44 -26.86
C PHE A 231 9.44 4.32 -26.09
N LEU A 232 9.62 3.07 -26.54
CA LEU A 232 9.12 1.86 -25.88
C LEU A 232 10.28 0.93 -25.52
N HIS A 233 10.57 0.77 -24.23
CA HIS A 233 11.63 -0.09 -23.72
C HIS A 233 11.24 -0.80 -22.42
N ASN A 234 11.75 -2.00 -22.18
CA ASN A 234 11.40 -2.79 -21.00
C ASN A 234 12.14 -2.32 -19.73
N ILE A 235 13.36 -1.81 -19.89
CA ILE A 235 14.20 -1.29 -18.81
C ILE A 235 13.86 0.19 -18.57
N SER A 236 13.73 0.59 -17.30
CA SER A 236 13.52 1.98 -16.93
C SER A 236 14.75 2.84 -17.25
N PRO A 237 14.57 4.09 -17.75
CA PRO A 237 15.68 4.96 -18.10
C PRO A 237 16.52 5.31 -16.87
N ASN A 238 17.84 5.39 -17.04
CA ASN A 238 18.73 5.94 -16.01
C ASN A 238 18.53 7.46 -15.88
N LEU A 239 19.06 8.06 -14.81
CA LEU A 239 18.87 9.48 -14.51
C LEU A 239 19.31 10.43 -15.65
N GLU A 240 20.34 10.06 -16.40
CA GLU A 240 20.84 10.85 -17.53
C GLU A 240 19.84 10.84 -18.70
N LEU A 241 19.28 9.68 -19.01
CA LEU A 241 18.28 9.51 -20.06
C LEU A 241 16.95 10.14 -19.64
N GLU A 242 16.58 10.09 -18.35
CA GLU A 242 15.46 10.89 -17.82
C GLU A 242 15.68 12.39 -18.02
N ALA A 243 16.89 12.90 -17.75
CA ALA A 243 17.22 14.30 -17.97
C ALA A 243 17.14 14.66 -19.46
N LEU A 244 17.57 13.77 -20.36
CA LEU A 244 17.46 13.95 -21.80
C LEU A 244 15.99 14.03 -22.26
N PHE A 245 15.12 13.15 -21.77
CA PHE A 245 13.69 13.20 -22.09
C PHE A 245 13.02 14.47 -21.55
N LYS A 246 13.36 14.90 -20.34
CA LYS A 246 12.84 16.17 -19.78
C LYS A 246 13.26 17.40 -20.59
N ARG A 247 14.45 17.39 -21.23
CA ARG A 247 14.88 18.49 -22.11
C ARG A 247 14.02 18.62 -23.37
N HIS A 248 13.46 17.51 -23.85
CA HIS A 248 12.61 17.46 -25.05
C HIS A 248 11.15 17.09 -24.72
N PHE A 249 10.65 17.55 -23.56
CA PHE A 249 9.36 17.13 -23.00
C PHE A 249 8.15 17.33 -23.93
N THR A 250 8.20 18.29 -24.85
CA THR A 250 7.10 18.56 -25.81
C THR A 250 7.10 17.63 -27.02
N GLN A 251 8.19 16.91 -27.26
CA GLN A 251 8.41 16.11 -28.47
C GLN A 251 8.70 14.64 -28.15
N VAL A 252 9.16 14.34 -26.93
CA VAL A 252 9.62 13.00 -26.56
C VAL A 252 8.89 12.49 -25.33
N GLU A 253 8.27 11.32 -25.48
CA GLU A 253 7.68 10.57 -24.38
C GLU A 253 8.30 9.17 -24.27
N PHE A 254 8.32 8.62 -23.06
CA PHE A 254 8.85 7.28 -22.80
C PHE A 254 7.83 6.42 -22.05
N TYR A 255 7.64 5.20 -22.54
CA TYR A 255 6.79 4.19 -21.93
C TYR A 255 7.58 2.91 -21.65
N GLN A 256 7.47 2.40 -20.43
CA GLN A 256 8.13 1.17 -20.02
C GLN A 256 7.29 -0.05 -20.39
N GLY A 257 7.70 -0.83 -21.37
CA GLY A 257 6.97 -2.01 -21.87
C GLY A 257 7.78 -2.80 -22.88
N SER A 258 7.24 -3.93 -23.35
CA SER A 258 7.88 -4.75 -24.37
C SER A 258 7.12 -4.68 -25.69
N VAL A 259 7.85 -4.52 -26.79
CA VAL A 259 7.30 -4.62 -28.15
C VAL A 259 6.65 -5.98 -28.41
N LEU A 260 7.12 -7.04 -27.71
CA LEU A 260 6.59 -8.40 -27.84
C LEU A 260 5.21 -8.60 -27.19
N ASN A 261 4.73 -7.61 -26.43
CA ASN A 261 3.44 -7.67 -25.75
C ASN A 261 2.41 -6.81 -26.51
N PRO A 262 1.32 -7.40 -27.03
CA PRO A 262 0.33 -6.64 -27.81
C PRO A 262 -0.35 -5.54 -26.99
N HIS A 263 -0.46 -5.69 -25.67
CA HIS A 263 -1.01 -4.64 -24.81
C HIS A 263 -0.10 -3.40 -24.75
N ASP A 264 1.22 -3.59 -24.77
CA ASP A 264 2.18 -2.48 -24.78
C ASP A 264 2.21 -1.79 -26.14
N LEU A 265 2.04 -2.53 -27.23
CA LEU A 265 1.88 -1.98 -28.58
C LEU A 265 0.62 -1.12 -28.72
N ALA A 266 -0.52 -1.59 -28.21
CA ALA A 266 -1.75 -0.82 -28.15
C ALA A 266 -1.60 0.46 -27.30
N ARG A 267 -0.85 0.36 -26.20
CA ARG A 267 -0.59 1.46 -25.26
C ARG A 267 0.21 2.60 -25.88
N VAL A 268 1.12 2.31 -26.80
CA VAL A 268 1.86 3.32 -27.58
C VAL A 268 1.19 3.68 -28.92
N LYS A 269 -0.02 3.15 -29.16
CA LYS A 269 -0.80 3.35 -30.39
C LYS A 269 0.02 3.07 -31.66
N ILE A 270 0.66 1.90 -31.72
CA ILE A 270 1.52 1.52 -32.85
C ILE A 270 0.77 1.54 -34.19
N GLU A 271 -0.52 1.21 -34.19
CA GLU A 271 -1.36 1.14 -35.40
C GLU A 271 -1.56 2.51 -36.07
N SER A 272 -1.54 3.59 -35.28
CA SER A 272 -1.67 4.96 -35.79
C SER A 272 -0.34 5.70 -35.88
N ALA A 273 0.77 5.02 -35.60
CA ALA A 273 2.12 5.58 -35.73
C ALA A 273 2.51 5.68 -37.20
N ASP A 274 3.20 6.75 -37.58
CA ASP A 274 3.66 6.96 -38.95
C ASP A 274 4.78 5.99 -39.34
N ALA A 275 5.62 5.64 -38.36
CA ALA A 275 6.69 4.66 -38.50
C ALA A 275 7.06 4.04 -37.15
N CYS A 276 7.67 2.86 -37.21
CA CYS A 276 8.38 2.26 -36.08
C CYS A 276 9.85 2.09 -36.42
N LEU A 277 10.74 2.61 -35.57
CA LEU A 277 12.19 2.46 -35.71
C LEU A 277 12.72 1.52 -34.63
N ILE A 278 13.49 0.52 -35.05
CA ILE A 278 14.14 -0.44 -34.16
C ILE A 278 15.63 -0.13 -34.15
N LEU A 279 16.14 0.32 -33.00
CA LEU A 279 17.57 0.56 -32.79
C LEU A 279 18.26 -0.76 -32.42
N ALA A 280 19.42 -1.03 -33.02
CA ALA A 280 20.23 -2.22 -32.75
C ALA A 280 21.50 -1.87 -31.98
N ASN A 281 21.95 -2.76 -31.08
CA ASN A 281 23.23 -2.60 -30.42
C ASN A 281 24.40 -2.98 -31.34
N LYS A 282 25.15 -1.98 -31.81
CA LYS A 282 26.30 -2.17 -32.70
C LYS A 282 27.50 -2.85 -32.02
N TYR A 283 27.55 -2.82 -30.68
CA TYR A 283 28.66 -3.34 -29.87
C TYR A 283 28.24 -4.56 -29.04
N CYS A 284 27.29 -5.35 -29.56
CA CYS A 284 26.86 -6.59 -28.90
C CYS A 284 27.94 -7.68 -28.98
N PRO A 285 28.01 -8.59 -27.99
CA PRO A 285 28.97 -9.69 -28.00
C PRO A 285 28.63 -10.76 -29.05
N ASP A 286 27.35 -10.93 -29.37
CA ASP A 286 26.83 -11.87 -30.35
C ASP A 286 25.88 -11.14 -31.32
N PRO A 287 26.34 -10.81 -32.54
CA PRO A 287 25.53 -10.13 -33.56
C PRO A 287 24.30 -10.93 -34.01
N ASP A 288 24.44 -12.26 -34.13
CA ASP A 288 23.35 -13.11 -34.62
C ASP A 288 22.18 -13.12 -33.63
N ALA A 289 22.49 -13.12 -32.33
CA ALA A 289 21.47 -13.04 -31.28
C ALA A 289 20.73 -11.68 -31.24
N GLU A 290 21.46 -10.57 -31.45
CA GLU A 290 20.85 -9.23 -31.51
C GLU A 290 19.95 -9.09 -32.75
N ASP A 291 20.41 -9.58 -33.90
CA ASP A 291 19.61 -9.57 -35.13
C ASP A 291 18.37 -10.46 -35.02
N ALA A 292 18.49 -11.67 -34.43
CA ALA A 292 17.35 -12.53 -34.15
C ALA A 292 16.32 -11.84 -33.24
N SER A 293 16.77 -11.13 -32.20
CA SER A 293 15.90 -10.35 -31.31
C SER A 293 15.18 -9.21 -32.06
N ASN A 294 15.88 -8.52 -32.96
CA ASN A 294 15.30 -7.46 -33.79
C ASN A 294 14.30 -8.00 -34.81
N ILE A 295 14.58 -9.14 -35.44
CA ILE A 295 13.64 -9.84 -36.34
C ILE A 295 12.36 -10.21 -35.56
N MET A 296 12.48 -10.73 -34.34
CA MET A 296 11.33 -11.05 -33.50
C MET A 296 10.51 -9.80 -33.15
N ARG A 297 11.14 -8.65 -32.90
CA ARG A 297 10.44 -7.36 -32.72
C ARG A 297 9.66 -6.98 -33.97
N VAL A 298 10.25 -7.12 -35.16
CA VAL A 298 9.56 -6.85 -36.45
C VAL A 298 8.36 -7.76 -36.63
N ILE A 299 8.50 -9.06 -36.39
CA ILE A 299 7.39 -10.02 -36.48
C ILE A 299 6.26 -9.61 -35.53
N SER A 300 6.59 -9.24 -34.30
CA SER A 300 5.59 -8.82 -33.31
C SER A 300 4.86 -7.52 -33.66
N ILE A 301 5.50 -6.58 -34.36
CA ILE A 301 4.87 -5.32 -34.79
C ILE A 301 3.99 -5.55 -36.02
N LYS A 302 4.34 -6.52 -36.87
CA LYS A 302 3.64 -6.81 -38.14
C LYS A 302 2.47 -7.79 -37.99
N ASN A 303 2.46 -8.58 -36.92
CA ASN A 303 1.41 -9.54 -36.59
C ASN A 303 0.21 -8.84 -35.95
#